data_AF-A0A0Q6RYN4-F1
#
_entry.id   AF-A0A0Q6RYN4-F1
#
_cell.length_a   1.000
_cell.length_b   1.000
_cell.length_c   1.000
_cell.angle_alpha   90.00
_cell.angle_beta   90.00
_cell.angle_gamma   90.00
#
_symmetry.space_group_name_H-M   'P 1'
#
loop_
_entity.id
_entity.type
_entity.pdbx_description
1 polymer ?
#
loop_
_entity_poly.entity_id
_entity_poly.type
_entity_poly.pdbx_seq_one_letter_code
_entity_poly.pdbx_strand_id
1 'polypeptide(L)'
;MLRKQALIVATLVCAFGSHAAAGSGGSLPWEGPLEQIQESITGPVAGYIALAAVAIAGGMLIFGGELNDFARRLVYVVLVAGILLGATTIVGLFGATGASIGLPEEPTTPAPMSARGEGTNG
;
A
#
# COMPACT_ATOMS: atom_id res chain seq x y z
N MET A 1 -25.43 -6.06 15.71
CA MET A 1 -25.14 -4.76 15.07
C MET A 1 -23.99 -4.83 14.05
N LEU A 2 -22.91 -5.60 14.31
CA LEU A 2 -21.80 -5.81 13.35
C LEU A 2 -22.23 -6.33 11.96
N ARG A 3 -23.17 -7.27 11.88
CA ARG A 3 -23.67 -7.81 10.60
C ARG A 3 -24.30 -6.75 9.69
N LYS A 4 -24.97 -5.74 10.27
CA LYS A 4 -25.56 -4.63 9.51
C LYS A 4 -24.48 -3.70 8.96
N GLN A 5 -23.41 -3.47 9.71
CA GLN A 5 -22.29 -2.62 9.26
C GLN A 5 -21.47 -3.29 8.15
N ALA A 6 -21.23 -4.59 8.24
CA ALA A 6 -20.52 -5.34 7.19
C ALA A 6 -21.28 -5.32 5.85
N LEU A 7 -22.61 -5.42 5.88
CA LEU A 7 -23.46 -5.30 4.69
C LEU A 7 -23.37 -3.92 4.04
N ILE A 8 -23.35 -2.84 4.83
CA ILE A 8 -23.25 -1.47 4.31
C ILE A 8 -21.88 -1.25 3.64
N VAL A 9 -20.80 -1.73 4.26
CA VAL A 9 -19.43 -1.61 3.70
C VAL A 9 -19.28 -2.45 2.43
N ALA A 10 -19.82 -3.67 2.40
CA ALA A 10 -19.77 -4.54 1.23
C ALA A 10 -20.53 -3.93 0.03
N THR A 11 -21.71 -3.34 0.25
CA THR A 11 -22.47 -2.65 -0.80
C THR A 11 -21.74 -1.41 -1.32
N LEU A 12 -21.08 -0.66 -0.44
CA LEU A 12 -20.26 0.51 -0.82
C LEU A 12 -19.07 0.09 -1.70
N VAL A 13 -18.37 -0.99 -1.36
CA VAL A 13 -17.21 -1.49 -2.13
C VAL A 13 -17.63 -2.00 -3.52
N CYS A 14 -18.76 -2.68 -3.63
CA CYS A 14 -19.26 -3.16 -4.93
C CYS A 14 -19.68 -2.02 -5.89
N ALA A 15 -20.13 -0.87 -5.36
CA ALA A 15 -20.56 0.27 -6.19
C ALA A 15 -19.40 0.96 -6.93
N PHE A 16 -18.16 0.86 -6.43
CA PHE A 16 -16.98 1.46 -7.07
C PHE A 16 -16.26 0.53 -8.07
N GLY A 17 -16.70 -0.72 -8.20
CA GLY A 17 -15.97 -1.78 -8.92
C GLY A 17 -16.23 -1.91 -10.43
N SER A 18 -17.17 -1.17 -11.02
CA SER A 18 -17.56 -1.36 -12.42
C SER A 18 -17.27 -0.14 -13.29
N HIS A 19 -16.00 0.08 -13.62
CA HIS A 19 -15.66 0.85 -14.82
C HIS A 19 -15.73 -0.12 -16.01
N ALA A 20 -16.94 -0.34 -16.53
CA ALA A 20 -17.13 -1.07 -17.77
C ALA A 20 -16.66 -0.18 -18.92
N ALA A 21 -15.42 -0.40 -19.38
CA ALA A 21 -14.92 0.17 -20.62
C ALA A 21 -15.68 -0.49 -21.79
N ALA A 22 -16.76 0.16 -22.24
CA ALA A 22 -17.46 -0.22 -23.47
C ALA A 22 -16.63 0.26 -24.66
N GLY A 23 -16.28 -0.69 -25.54
CA GLY A 23 -15.27 -0.53 -26.58
C GLY A 23 -15.70 0.32 -27.78
N SER A 24 -14.66 0.79 -28.47
CA SER A 24 -14.64 1.40 -29.79
C SER A 24 -15.44 0.59 -30.84
N GLY A 25 -16.45 1.20 -31.47
CA GLY A 25 -17.13 0.56 -32.60
C GLY A 25 -18.31 1.31 -33.20
N GLY A 26 -18.06 2.41 -33.94
CA GLY A 26 -18.96 2.90 -34.99
C GLY A 26 -19.93 4.00 -34.59
N SER A 27 -19.69 5.20 -35.13
CA SER A 27 -20.43 6.44 -34.90
C SER A 27 -21.91 6.34 -35.27
N LEU A 28 -22.75 6.04 -34.29
CA LEU A 28 -24.19 6.20 -34.40
C LEU A 28 -24.57 7.58 -33.85
N PRO A 29 -25.55 8.31 -34.43
CA PRO A 29 -25.82 9.71 -34.06
C PRO A 29 -26.30 9.91 -32.61
N TRP A 30 -26.63 8.83 -31.91
CA TRP A 30 -26.97 8.81 -30.48
C TRP A 30 -25.80 8.50 -29.55
N GLU A 31 -24.61 8.17 -30.06
CA GLU A 31 -23.41 7.99 -29.22
C GLU A 31 -22.97 9.30 -28.56
N GLY A 32 -22.98 10.42 -29.28
CA GLY A 32 -22.53 11.71 -28.72
C GLY A 32 -23.30 12.12 -27.45
N PRO A 33 -24.64 12.06 -27.42
CA PRO A 33 -25.40 12.30 -26.20
C PRO A 33 -25.14 11.29 -25.07
N LEU A 34 -24.86 10.02 -25.39
CA LEU A 34 -24.56 8.99 -24.38
C LEU A 34 -23.14 9.15 -23.82
N GLU A 35 -22.18 9.53 -24.66
CA GLU A 35 -20.79 9.83 -24.29
C GLU A 35 -20.73 11.08 -23.42
N GLN A 36 -21.52 12.12 -23.73
CA GLN A 36 -21.61 13.31 -22.89
C GLN A 36 -22.20 13.03 -21.50
N ILE A 37 -23.14 12.09 -21.39
CA ILE A 37 -23.64 11.64 -20.09
C ILE A 37 -22.55 10.86 -19.35
N GLN A 38 -21.82 9.99 -20.04
CA GLN A 38 -20.71 9.24 -19.45
C GLN A 38 -19.62 10.20 -18.94
N GLU A 39 -19.19 11.17 -19.75
CA GLU A 39 -18.27 12.24 -19.36
C GLU A 39 -18.82 13.10 -18.21
N SER A 40 -20.13 13.32 -18.10
CA SER A 40 -20.69 14.09 -16.98
C SER A 40 -20.63 13.34 -15.65
N ILE A 41 -20.67 12.00 -15.69
CA ILE A 41 -20.62 11.12 -14.51
C ILE A 41 -19.19 10.78 -14.11
N THR A 42 -18.26 10.70 -15.06
CA THR A 42 -16.83 10.41 -14.81
C THR A 42 -15.94 11.65 -14.84
N GLY A 43 -16.46 12.80 -15.28
CA GLY A 43 -15.70 14.03 -15.47
C GLY A 43 -15.60 14.93 -14.22
N PRO A 44 -15.07 16.15 -14.38
CA PRO A 44 -14.74 17.05 -13.28
C PRO A 44 -15.94 17.42 -12.38
N VAL A 45 -17.14 17.43 -12.94
CA VAL A 45 -18.39 17.75 -12.23
C VAL A 45 -18.66 16.76 -11.09
N ALA A 46 -18.47 15.46 -11.34
CA ALA A 46 -18.60 14.44 -10.32
C ALA A 46 -17.56 14.63 -9.19
N GLY A 47 -16.35 15.08 -9.54
CA GLY A 47 -15.30 15.43 -8.59
C GLY A 47 -15.71 16.58 -7.65
N TYR A 48 -16.30 17.65 -8.17
CA TYR A 48 -16.77 18.77 -7.34
C TYR A 48 -17.93 18.38 -6.42
N ILE A 49 -18.86 17.54 -6.89
CA ILE A 49 -19.96 17.01 -6.08
C ILE A 49 -19.40 16.12 -4.96
N ALA A 50 -18.42 15.27 -5.26
CA ALA A 50 -17.76 14.43 -4.26
C ALA A 50 -17.05 15.27 -3.19
N LEU A 51 -16.35 16.34 -3.59
CA LEU A 51 -15.71 17.28 -2.66
C LEU A 51 -16.75 17.93 -1.73
N ALA A 52 -17.85 18.45 -2.30
CA ALA A 52 -18.93 19.03 -1.52
C ALA A 52 -19.56 18.03 -0.53
N ALA A 53 -19.79 16.79 -0.96
CA ALA A 53 -20.33 15.74 -0.11
C ALA A 53 -19.39 15.40 1.06
N VAL A 54 -18.08 15.31 0.83
CA VAL A 54 -17.08 15.08 1.88
C VAL A 54 -17.04 16.25 2.87
N ALA A 55 -17.12 17.50 2.39
CA ALA A 55 -17.16 18.68 3.26
C ALA A 55 -18.40 18.69 4.17
N ILE A 56 -19.57 18.37 3.61
CA ILE A 56 -20.83 18.27 4.35
C ILE A 56 -20.79 17.12 5.36
N ALA A 57 -20.28 15.94 4.96
CA ALA A 57 -20.12 14.80 5.86
C ALA A 57 -19.16 15.11 7.02
N GLY A 58 -18.03 15.75 6.73
CA GLY A 58 -17.08 16.22 7.75
C GLY A 58 -17.67 17.31 8.65
N GLY A 59 -18.46 18.23 8.09
CA GLY A 59 -19.17 19.25 8.87
C GLY A 59 -20.22 18.64 9.81
N MET A 60 -21.02 17.70 9.30
CA MET A 60 -21.99 16.93 10.10
C MET A 60 -21.29 16.12 11.18
N LEU A 61 -20.07 15.66 10.93
CA LEU A 61 -19.29 14.94 11.92
C LEU A 61 -18.87 15.84 13.11
N ILE A 62 -18.37 17.05 12.84
CA ILE A 62 -17.86 17.99 13.85
C ILE A 62 -19.00 18.59 14.70
N PHE A 63 -20.15 18.88 14.09
CA PHE A 63 -21.26 19.57 14.75
C PHE A 63 -22.44 18.65 15.12
N GLY A 64 -22.55 17.46 14.54
CA GLY A 64 -23.67 16.55 14.71
C GLY A 64 -23.47 15.50 15.81
N GLY A 65 -23.34 15.93 17.07
CA GLY A 65 -23.62 15.16 18.31
C GLY A 65 -22.82 13.89 18.64
N GLU A 66 -22.52 13.03 17.67
CA GLU A 66 -21.87 11.72 17.81
C GLU A 66 -20.36 11.78 17.53
N LEU A 67 -19.79 12.99 17.51
CA LEU A 67 -18.38 13.25 17.20
C LEU A 67 -17.44 12.41 18.08
N ASN A 68 -17.78 12.21 19.35
CA ASN A 68 -16.98 11.43 20.28
C ASN A 68 -16.84 9.96 19.86
N ASP A 69 -17.90 9.33 19.36
CA ASP A 69 -17.88 7.94 18.91
C ASP A 69 -17.19 7.77 17.56
N PHE A 70 -17.38 8.71 16.64
CA PHE A 70 -16.65 8.71 15.38
C PHE A 70 -15.16 9.00 15.57
N ALA A 71 -14.80 10.02 16.36
CA ALA A 71 -13.41 10.37 16.64
C ALA A 71 -12.69 9.19 17.29
N ARG A 72 -13.35 8.49 18.22
CA ARG A 72 -12.82 7.27 18.83
C ARG A 72 -12.55 6.17 17.79
N ARG A 73 -13.46 5.94 16.85
CA ARG A 73 -13.24 4.98 15.75
C ARG A 73 -12.13 5.42 14.81
N LEU A 74 -12.06 6.70 14.46
CA LEU A 74 -11.05 7.24 13.55
C LEU A 74 -9.65 7.13 14.16
N VAL A 75 -9.51 7.40 15.46
CA VAL A 75 -8.25 7.20 16.18
C VAL A 75 -7.78 5.75 16.08
N TYR A 76 -8.67 4.76 16.25
CA TYR A 76 -8.28 3.36 16.10
C TYR A 76 -7.82 3.02 14.68
N VAL A 77 -8.52 3.50 13.66
CA VAL A 77 -8.13 3.27 12.25
C VAL A 77 -6.78 3.89 11.93
N VAL A 78 -6.58 5.15 12.34
CA VAL A 78 -5.31 5.87 12.13
C VAL A 78 -4.17 5.24 12.91
N LEU A 79 -4.40 4.81 14.15
CA LEU A 79 -3.40 4.14 14.97
C LEU A 79 -2.94 2.83 14.32
N VAL A 80 -3.87 2.01 13.85
CA VAL A 80 -3.54 0.76 13.15
C VAL A 80 -2.79 1.04 11.86
N ALA A 81 -3.27 1.97 11.03
CA ALA A 81 -2.60 2.34 9.78
C ALA A 81 -1.20 2.89 10.03
N GLY A 82 -1.03 3.75 11.04
CA GLY A 82 0.26 4.32 11.42
C GLY A 82 1.25 3.26 11.90
N ILE A 83 0.80 2.28 12.68
CA ILE A 83 1.64 1.14 13.10
C ILE A 83 2.06 0.33 11.88
N LEU A 84 1.13 -0.01 10.97
CA LEU A 84 1.46 -0.79 9.77
C LEU A 84 2.45 -0.06 8.85
N LEU A 85 2.24 1.24 8.64
CA LEU A 85 3.15 2.09 7.85
C LEU A 85 4.52 2.19 8.53
N GLY A 86 4.57 2.46 9.84
CA GLY A 86 5.80 2.59 10.61
C GLY A 86 6.56 1.27 10.81
N ALA A 87 5.86 0.14 10.85
CA ALA A 87 6.47 -1.19 11.00
C ALA A 87 7.43 -1.51 9.86
N THR A 88 7.13 -1.08 8.63
CA THR A 88 8.04 -1.28 7.48
C THR A 88 9.37 -0.57 7.69
N THR A 89 9.34 0.64 8.24
CA THR A 89 10.53 1.42 8.61
C THR A 89 11.38 0.71 9.66
N ILE A 90 10.75 0.18 10.71
CA ILE A 90 11.46 -0.54 11.79
C ILE A 90 12.10 -1.83 11.26
N VAL A 91 11.37 -2.61 10.46
CA VAL A 91 11.90 -3.84 9.83
C VAL A 91 13.09 -3.51 8.92
N GLY A 92 13.03 -2.40 8.17
CA GLY A 92 14.15 -1.93 7.33
C GLY A 92 15.43 -1.64 8.12
N LEU A 93 15.33 -1.07 9.32
CA LEU A 93 16.49 -0.77 10.18
C LEU A 93 17.24 -2.03 10.63
N PHE A 94 16.51 -3.11 10.92
CA PHE A 94 17.10 -4.38 11.34
C PHE A 94 17.45 -5.31 10.17
N GLY A 95 16.78 -5.18 9.02
CA GLY A 95 17.10 -5.94 7.81
C GLY A 95 18.37 -5.48 7.10
N ALA A 96 18.69 -4.17 7.15
CA ALA A 96 19.87 -3.60 6.49
C ALA A 96 21.18 -3.75 7.29
N THR A 97 21.10 -4.12 8.58
CA THR A 97 22.27 -4.30 9.47
C THR A 97 22.72 -5.76 9.59
N GLY A 98 22.19 -6.67 8.75
CA GLY A 98 22.70 -8.02 8.61
C GLY A 98 24.06 -8.02 7.91
N ALA A 99 25.15 -7.98 8.68
CA ALA A 99 26.51 -8.12 8.16
C ALA A 99 26.66 -9.47 7.43
N SER A 100 27.04 -9.43 6.16
CA SER A 100 27.55 -10.62 5.46
C SER A 100 28.88 -10.99 6.11
N ILE A 101 28.88 -12.03 6.93
CA ILE A 101 30.09 -12.60 7.51
C ILE A 101 30.94 -13.10 6.34
N GLY A 102 32.04 -12.39 6.05
CA GLY A 102 33.06 -12.88 5.13
C GLY A 102 33.62 -14.17 5.70
N LEU A 103 33.55 -15.25 4.93
CA LEU A 103 34.24 -16.50 5.28
C LEU A 103 35.72 -16.16 5.49
N PRO A 104 36.38 -16.66 6.56
CA PRO A 104 37.79 -16.42 6.76
C PRO A 104 38.53 -16.99 5.56
N GLU A 105 39.17 -16.11 4.80
CA GLU A 105 40.17 -16.51 3.82
C GLU A 105 41.25 -17.26 4.61
N GLU A 106 41.33 -18.56 4.38
CA GLU A 106 42.27 -19.46 5.04
C GLU A 106 43.68 -18.93 4.79
N PRO A 107 44.43 -18.52 5.83
CA PRO A 107 45.81 -18.11 5.65
C PRO A 107 46.58 -19.38 5.33
N THR A 108 46.81 -19.64 4.04
CA THR A 108 47.81 -20.61 3.60
C THR A 108 49.17 -20.09 4.08
N THR A 109 49.51 -20.47 5.31
CA THR A 109 50.84 -20.37 5.87
C THR A 109 51.59 -21.58 5.35
N PRO A 110 52.57 -21.45 4.44
CA PRO A 110 53.51 -22.52 4.21
C PRO A 110 54.37 -22.64 5.49
N ALA A 111 54.05 -23.63 6.33
CA ALA A 111 54.88 -23.99 7.46
C ALA A 111 56.28 -24.43 6.96
N PRO A 112 57.35 -24.12 7.71
CA PRO A 112 58.72 -24.36 7.26
C PRO A 112 59.01 -25.87 7.20
N MET A 113 59.29 -26.40 6.01
CA MET A 113 59.85 -27.74 5.85
C MET A 113 61.32 -27.71 6.27
N SER A 114 61.56 -27.83 7.57
CA SER A 114 62.84 -28.23 8.13
C SER A 114 62.82 -29.74 8.40
N ALA A 115 63.26 -30.51 7.41
CA ALA A 115 63.74 -31.88 7.53
C ALA A 115 64.97 -31.97 6.61
N ARG A 116 66.20 -31.81 7.12
CA ARG A 116 67.01 -32.81 7.82
C ARG A 116 67.47 -33.96 6.91
N GLY A 117 68.78 -33.94 6.61
CA GLY A 117 69.55 -35.01 5.94
C GLY A 117 69.25 -35.07 4.43
N GLU A 118 70.19 -35.17 3.51
CA GLU A 118 71.42 -35.94 3.54
C GLU A 118 72.24 -35.48 2.32
N GLY A 119 73.45 -34.98 2.57
CA GLY A 119 74.40 -34.62 1.53
C GLY A 119 75.57 -35.60 1.57
N THR A 120 76.12 -35.85 0.38
CA THR A 120 77.34 -36.60 0.07
C THR A 120 77.17 -38.12 0.00
N ASN A 121 76.97 -38.62 -1.22
CA ASN A 121 77.57 -39.85 -1.77
C ASN A 121 77.40 -39.81 -3.30
N GLY A 122 78.49 -39.52 -4.03
CA GLY A 122 78.52 -39.45 -5.50
C GLY A 122 79.66 -38.58 -5.99
#